data_AF-A0A1D2NBP7-F1
#
_entry.id   AF-A0A1D2NBP7-F1
#
_cell.length_a   1.000
_cell.length_b   1.000
_cell.length_c   1.000
_cell.angle_alpha   90.00
_cell.angle_beta   90.00
_cell.angle_gamma   90.00
#
_symmetry.space_group_name_H-M   'P 1'
#
loop_
_entity.id
_entity.type
_entity.pdbx_description
1 polymer ?
#
loop_
_entity_poly.entity_id
_entity_poly.type
_entity_poly.pdbx_seq_one_letter_code
_entity_poly.pdbx_strand_id
1 'polypeptide(L)'
;MCDLTQFNNQRNRQASNLRNGSRHRHHHQTPPPSSHSTVFTMAVNGRHNFKVSSNSSTISNHQQHSPSPSVSSLSRSSVERQRIPDLRSHSFQVHTFQELSKCQICQNFLWGLSSQGLLCNDCNLITHESCAERVITECEPQLSHIPQVFGTSLTILVKAAGGFRPPFLIEKCVAEIEKRGLHIEGIYRVSGSREQTERLKRYLEQERESADMSQFPDIHSMCSLVKLYFRILPQPLITPDVFQRFLNAGKGYKRIKLYLQSKQP
;
A
#
# COMPACT_ATOMS: atom_id res chain seq x y z
N MET A 1 26.40 -50.24 -21.90
CA MET A 1 25.34 -51.07 -22.48
C MET A 1 24.01 -50.47 -22.06
N CYS A 2 23.20 -50.14 -23.06
CA CYS A 2 21.97 -49.35 -23.06
C CYS A 2 20.83 -50.01 -22.23
N ASP A 3 19.69 -49.41 -21.89
CA ASP A 3 18.89 -48.41 -22.59
C ASP A 3 17.89 -47.70 -21.65
N LEU A 4 17.65 -46.41 -21.94
CA LEU A 4 16.39 -45.73 -21.66
C LEU A 4 15.34 -46.25 -22.66
N THR A 5 14.15 -46.64 -22.20
CA THR A 5 12.82 -46.26 -22.75
C THR A 5 11.73 -47.26 -22.30
N GLN A 6 10.80 -46.80 -21.46
CA GLN A 6 9.36 -46.99 -21.70
C GLN A 6 8.55 -46.11 -20.74
N PHE A 7 8.27 -44.92 -21.27
CA PHE A 7 7.19 -44.03 -20.86
C PHE A 7 5.83 -44.69 -21.11
N ASN A 8 4.84 -44.34 -20.27
CA ASN A 8 3.39 -44.44 -20.50
C ASN A 8 2.78 -45.84 -20.70
N ASN A 9 2.21 -46.41 -19.63
CA ASN A 9 0.89 -47.08 -19.69
C ASN A 9 0.42 -47.52 -18.30
N GLN A 10 -0.34 -46.67 -17.59
CA GLN A 10 -1.38 -47.11 -16.63
C GLN A 10 -2.20 -45.92 -16.10
N ARG A 11 -2.91 -45.25 -17.02
CA ARG A 11 -4.24 -44.69 -16.71
C ARG A 11 -5.27 -45.62 -17.35
N ASN A 12 -6.43 -45.74 -16.70
CA ASN A 12 -7.59 -46.57 -17.07
C ASN A 12 -7.51 -48.05 -16.74
N ARG A 13 -7.73 -48.41 -15.47
CA ARG A 13 -8.63 -49.52 -15.11
C ARG A 13 -9.39 -49.16 -13.84
N GLN A 14 -10.68 -49.52 -13.83
CA GLN A 14 -11.66 -49.47 -12.73
C GLN A 14 -12.62 -48.26 -12.71
N ALA A 15 -13.47 -48.22 -13.74
CA ALA A 15 -14.86 -47.82 -13.58
C ALA A 15 -15.74 -48.97 -14.11
N SER A 16 -16.56 -49.58 -13.25
CA SER A 16 -17.95 -49.99 -13.55
C SER A 16 -18.54 -50.90 -12.45
N ASN A 17 -19.83 -50.62 -12.16
CA ASN A 17 -20.86 -51.44 -11.50
C ASN A 17 -20.76 -51.49 -9.95
N LEU A 18 -21.77 -51.10 -9.16
CA LEU A 18 -23.20 -51.46 -9.24
C LEU A 18 -24.14 -50.39 -8.65
N ARG A 19 -25.35 -50.39 -9.21
CA ARG A 19 -26.57 -49.68 -8.78
C ARG A 19 -27.25 -50.38 -7.60
N ASN A 20 -27.87 -49.63 -6.69
CA ASN A 20 -29.30 -49.78 -6.34
C ASN A 20 -29.79 -48.61 -5.47
N GLY A 21 -31.00 -48.15 -5.75
CA GLY A 21 -31.63 -47.00 -5.07
C GLY A 21 -32.63 -47.38 -3.97
N SER A 22 -33.09 -46.36 -3.25
CA SER A 22 -34.46 -46.28 -2.72
C SER A 22 -34.82 -44.85 -2.29
N ARG A 23 -36.07 -44.50 -2.57
CA ARG A 23 -36.74 -43.21 -2.39
C ARG A 23 -37.07 -42.94 -0.92
N HIS A 24 -37.05 -41.67 -0.51
CA HIS A 24 -38.06 -41.08 0.40
C HIS A 24 -38.21 -39.57 0.12
N ARG A 25 -39.40 -39.03 0.39
CA ARG A 25 -40.01 -37.80 -0.16
C ARG A 25 -40.52 -36.90 0.99
N HIS A 26 -40.68 -35.61 0.71
CA HIS A 26 -41.33 -34.51 1.47
C HIS A 26 -40.41 -33.80 2.50
N HIS A 27 -40.34 -32.47 2.61
CA HIS A 27 -41.40 -31.45 2.60
C HIS A 27 -40.90 -30.06 2.11
N HIS A 28 -41.85 -29.29 1.55
CA HIS A 28 -41.79 -27.85 1.26
C HIS A 28 -41.56 -26.97 2.50
N GLN A 29 -40.75 -25.91 2.35
CA GLN A 29 -40.88 -24.67 3.13
C GLN A 29 -40.68 -23.46 2.20
N THR A 30 -41.66 -22.56 2.22
CA THR A 30 -41.71 -21.27 1.52
C THR A 30 -41.03 -20.18 2.35
N PRO A 31 -40.30 -19.22 1.74
CA PRO A 31 -39.83 -18.02 2.45
C PRO A 31 -40.91 -16.91 2.51
N PRO A 32 -40.88 -16.03 3.53
CA PRO A 32 -41.89 -14.98 3.73
C PRO A 32 -41.63 -13.73 2.84
N PRO A 33 -42.65 -12.88 2.57
CA PRO A 33 -42.52 -11.67 1.74
C PRO A 33 -42.36 -10.37 2.56
N SER A 34 -42.04 -9.29 1.84
CA SER A 34 -41.97 -7.85 2.19
C SER A 34 -40.56 -7.35 2.59
N SER A 35 -40.06 -6.24 2.05
CA SER A 35 -40.73 -4.95 1.87
C SER A 35 -40.22 -4.15 0.66
N HIS A 36 -41.06 -3.19 0.25
CA HIS A 36 -41.13 -2.52 -1.04
C HIS A 36 -39.92 -1.63 -1.38
N SER A 37 -39.36 -1.81 -2.58
CA SER A 37 -38.51 -0.82 -3.24
C SER A 37 -39.38 0.19 -3.97
N THR A 38 -39.55 1.39 -3.40
CA THR A 38 -40.11 2.53 -4.13
C THR A 38 -39.03 3.09 -5.05
N VAL A 39 -39.09 2.74 -6.33
CA VAL A 39 -38.26 3.36 -7.37
C VAL A 39 -38.79 4.78 -7.59
N PHE A 40 -38.07 5.79 -7.10
CA PHE A 40 -38.27 7.18 -7.52
C PHE A 40 -37.37 7.46 -8.72
N THR A 41 -37.97 7.59 -9.89
CA THR A 41 -37.36 8.20 -11.08
C THR A 41 -37.23 9.71 -10.84
N MET A 42 -36.02 10.26 -10.86
CA MET A 42 -35.82 11.70 -11.03
C MET A 42 -34.79 12.00 -12.10
N ALA A 43 -35.19 12.93 -12.97
CA ALA A 43 -34.47 13.40 -14.13
C ALA A 43 -33.20 14.17 -13.74
N VAL A 44 -32.11 13.91 -14.48
CA VAL A 44 -30.86 14.67 -14.40
C VAL A 44 -30.98 15.91 -15.28
N ASN A 45 -31.01 17.10 -14.67
CA ASN A 45 -30.71 18.35 -15.36
C ASN A 45 -29.29 18.77 -15.01
N GLY A 46 -28.37 18.45 -15.92
CA GLY A 46 -26.98 18.89 -15.86
C GLY A 46 -26.84 20.35 -16.27
N ARG A 47 -26.07 21.10 -15.48
CA ARG A 47 -25.25 22.25 -15.85
C ARG A 47 -24.53 22.67 -14.58
N HIS A 48 -23.21 22.61 -14.55
CA HIS A 48 -22.37 23.72 -14.07
C HIS A 48 -20.95 23.52 -14.59
N ASN A 49 -20.51 24.53 -15.33
CA ASN A 49 -19.18 24.73 -15.88
C ASN A 49 -18.42 25.56 -14.84
N PHE A 50 -17.24 25.13 -14.38
CA PHE A 50 -16.35 26.02 -13.64
C PHE A 50 -14.89 25.83 -14.04
N LYS A 51 -14.31 26.94 -14.49
CA LYS A 51 -12.93 27.09 -14.97
C LYS A 51 -11.97 27.14 -13.79
N VAL A 52 -10.92 26.32 -13.88
CA VAL A 52 -9.67 26.46 -13.15
C VAL A 52 -8.96 27.73 -13.60
N SER A 53 -8.53 28.58 -12.66
CA SER A 53 -7.61 29.70 -12.95
C SER A 53 -6.25 29.43 -12.33
N SER A 54 -5.27 29.30 -13.21
CA SER A 54 -3.84 29.20 -12.91
C SER A 54 -3.21 30.60 -12.97
N ASN A 55 -2.34 30.90 -12.02
CA ASN A 55 -1.56 32.13 -11.97
C ASN A 55 -0.52 32.19 -13.11
N SER A 56 -0.45 33.33 -13.80
CA SER A 56 0.71 33.75 -14.60
C SER A 56 0.89 35.26 -14.52
N SER A 57 2.12 35.67 -14.21
CA SER A 57 2.58 37.04 -14.00
C SER A 57 3.08 37.67 -15.30
N THR A 58 2.76 38.94 -15.56
CA THR A 58 3.56 39.80 -16.46
C THR A 58 3.47 41.29 -16.06
N ILE A 59 4.62 41.95 -16.17
CA ILE A 59 5.06 43.30 -15.75
C ILE A 59 4.48 44.42 -16.63
N SER A 60 4.22 45.62 -16.08
CA SER A 60 4.60 46.96 -16.64
C SER A 60 4.16 48.15 -15.74
N ASN A 61 4.74 49.33 -16.02
CA ASN A 61 5.28 50.37 -15.11
C ASN A 61 4.43 51.66 -14.95
N HIS A 62 4.91 52.55 -14.05
CA HIS A 62 4.66 54.02 -13.83
C HIS A 62 3.46 54.47 -12.97
N GLN A 63 3.48 55.53 -12.13
CA GLN A 63 4.48 56.33 -11.38
C GLN A 63 3.71 57.38 -10.52
N GLN A 64 4.21 57.75 -9.32
CA GLN A 64 4.30 59.12 -8.71
C GLN A 64 4.01 59.25 -7.17
N HIS A 65 5.09 59.59 -6.43
CA HIS A 65 5.34 60.47 -5.25
C HIS A 65 4.39 60.52 -4.00
N SER A 66 4.77 60.22 -2.73
CA SER A 66 5.77 60.75 -1.71
C SER A 66 5.08 61.64 -0.61
N PRO A 67 5.57 61.84 0.65
CA PRO A 67 6.77 61.35 1.37
C PRO A 67 6.56 60.82 2.85
N SER A 68 7.68 60.46 3.47
CA SER A 68 8.05 59.73 4.71
C SER A 68 7.77 60.40 6.09
N PRO A 69 8.04 59.77 7.28
CA PRO A 69 9.42 59.54 7.79
C PRO A 69 9.69 58.17 8.47
N SER A 70 11.00 57.94 8.63
CA SER A 70 11.77 56.76 9.01
C SER A 70 11.82 56.42 10.51
N VAL A 71 11.87 55.12 10.86
CA VAL A 71 12.66 54.60 11.99
C VAL A 71 13.15 53.18 11.70
N SER A 72 14.30 52.88 12.31
CA SER A 72 15.39 52.01 11.88
C SER A 72 15.31 50.53 12.29
N SER A 73 15.82 49.68 11.39
CA SER A 73 16.55 48.42 11.60
C SER A 73 16.49 47.71 12.96
N LEU A 74 15.88 46.52 12.99
CA LEU A 74 16.33 45.36 13.77
C LEU A 74 16.02 44.08 12.98
N SER A 75 17.08 43.47 12.46
CA SER A 75 17.07 42.17 11.79
C SER A 75 16.61 41.07 12.74
N ARG A 76 15.39 40.55 12.54
CA ARG A 76 14.99 39.25 13.11
C ARG A 76 15.30 38.17 12.10
N SER A 77 16.31 37.37 12.43
CA SER A 77 16.73 36.16 11.75
C SER A 77 15.52 35.29 11.40
N SER A 78 15.36 35.00 10.11
CA SER A 78 14.42 34.00 9.61
C SER A 78 14.84 32.64 10.17
N VAL A 79 14.11 32.14 11.16
CA VAL A 79 14.16 30.72 11.50
C VAL A 79 13.50 30.02 10.32
N GLU A 80 14.33 29.50 9.42
CA GLU A 80 13.99 28.56 8.36
C GLU A 80 13.19 27.42 9.01
N ARG A 81 11.86 27.53 8.97
CA ARG A 81 10.95 26.49 9.44
C ARG A 81 11.12 25.34 8.45
N GLN A 82 12.02 24.40 8.76
CA GLN A 82 12.16 23.15 8.03
C GLN A 82 10.76 22.59 7.81
N ARG A 83 10.30 22.62 6.56
CA ARG A 83 9.03 22.00 6.17
C ARG A 83 9.22 20.50 6.34
N ILE A 84 8.80 19.99 7.49
CA ILE A 84 8.40 18.60 7.63
C ILE A 84 7.40 18.36 6.49
N PRO A 85 7.59 17.36 5.60
CA PRO A 85 6.64 17.12 4.53
C PRO A 85 5.25 16.93 5.15
N ASP A 86 4.26 17.56 4.53
CA ASP A 86 2.84 17.54 4.90
C ASP A 86 2.27 16.11 4.80
N LEU A 87 2.72 15.24 5.69
CA LEU A 87 2.46 13.80 5.69
C LEU A 87 1.16 13.47 6.42
N ARG A 88 0.36 14.47 6.80
CA ARG A 88 -0.85 14.32 7.63
C ARG A 88 -2.14 14.65 6.87
N SER A 89 -2.05 15.13 5.63
CA SER A 89 -3.21 15.39 4.77
C SER A 89 -3.74 14.11 4.14
N HIS A 90 -5.06 13.99 4.05
CA HIS A 90 -5.73 12.89 3.33
C HIS A 90 -5.53 13.02 1.82
N SER A 91 -5.18 11.93 1.15
CA SER A 91 -5.17 11.86 -0.32
C SER A 91 -6.50 11.33 -0.85
N PHE A 92 -7.50 12.21 -1.00
CA PHE A 92 -8.82 11.85 -1.50
C PHE A 92 -8.87 11.59 -3.02
N GLN A 93 -9.61 10.56 -3.42
CA GLN A 93 -9.93 10.25 -4.81
C GLN A 93 -11.43 9.98 -4.98
N VAL A 94 -12.00 10.43 -6.10
CA VAL A 94 -13.40 10.13 -6.46
C VAL A 94 -13.59 8.62 -6.60
N HIS A 95 -14.59 8.10 -5.92
CA HIS A 95 -14.85 6.67 -5.83
C HIS A 95 -16.32 6.34 -6.13
N THR A 96 -16.54 5.21 -6.80
CA THR A 96 -17.89 4.64 -7.00
C THR A 96 -18.11 3.49 -6.03
N PHE A 97 -18.99 3.70 -5.05
CA PHE A 97 -19.30 2.72 -4.02
C PHE A 97 -20.36 1.74 -4.52
N GLN A 98 -20.10 0.45 -4.36
CA GLN A 98 -21.02 -0.63 -4.78
C GLN A 98 -22.20 -0.79 -3.80
N GLU A 99 -22.04 -0.31 -2.58
CA GLU A 99 -23.06 -0.34 -1.52
C GLU A 99 -23.41 1.07 -1.05
N LEU A 100 -24.61 1.20 -0.48
CA LEU A 100 -25.09 2.47 0.08
C LEU A 100 -24.19 2.90 1.25
N SER A 101 -23.26 3.80 0.95
CA SER A 101 -22.23 4.27 1.89
C SER A 101 -22.67 5.56 2.58
N LYS A 102 -22.17 5.82 3.80
CA LYS A 102 -22.37 7.08 4.54
C LYS A 102 -21.07 7.87 4.61
N CYS A 103 -21.17 9.18 4.49
CA CYS A 103 -20.05 10.08 4.74
C CYS A 103 -19.69 10.04 6.23
N GLN A 104 -18.43 9.77 6.56
CA GLN A 104 -17.97 9.66 7.95
C GLN A 104 -17.88 11.02 8.67
N ILE A 105 -18.03 12.14 7.94
CA ILE A 105 -17.97 13.50 8.50
C ILE A 105 -19.36 14.04 8.85
N CYS A 106 -20.35 13.89 7.96
CA CYS A 106 -21.71 14.39 8.20
C CYS A 106 -22.74 13.29 8.51
N GLN A 107 -22.34 12.02 8.40
CA GLN A 107 -23.16 10.82 8.65
C GLN A 107 -24.36 10.64 7.72
N ASN A 108 -24.50 11.48 6.68
CA ASN A 108 -25.51 11.33 5.63
C ASN A 108 -25.02 10.40 4.52
N PHE A 109 -25.96 9.80 3.79
CA PHE A 109 -25.67 8.92 2.66
C PHE A 109 -25.00 9.66 1.49
N LEU A 110 -24.12 8.95 0.79
CA LEU A 110 -23.57 9.40 -0.48
C LEU A 110 -24.54 8.99 -1.60
N TRP A 111 -25.21 9.97 -2.21
CA TRP A 111 -26.24 9.73 -3.21
C TRP A 111 -25.66 9.71 -4.62
N GLY A 112 -26.22 8.84 -5.47
CA GLY A 112 -25.83 8.71 -6.88
C GLY A 112 -25.58 7.27 -7.30
N LEU A 113 -25.58 7.03 -8.62
CA LEU A 113 -25.28 5.72 -9.20
C LEU A 113 -23.78 5.51 -9.43
N SER A 114 -23.01 6.59 -9.54
CA SER A 114 -21.56 6.58 -9.71
C SER A 114 -20.95 7.83 -9.09
N SER A 115 -19.65 7.76 -8.76
CA SER A 115 -18.89 8.89 -8.21
C SER A 115 -19.56 9.55 -7.00
N GLN A 116 -20.14 8.75 -6.11
CA GLN A 116 -21.00 9.26 -5.04
C GLN A 116 -20.23 10.09 -3.99
N GLY A 117 -18.90 9.93 -3.93
CA GLY A 117 -18.03 10.79 -3.14
C GLY A 117 -16.56 10.43 -3.24
N LEU A 118 -15.82 10.78 -2.20
CA LEU A 118 -14.38 10.65 -2.09
C LEU A 118 -13.99 9.54 -1.12
N LEU A 119 -12.95 8.80 -1.47
CA LEU A 119 -12.26 7.82 -0.62
C LEU A 119 -10.81 8.27 -0.45
N CYS A 120 -10.32 8.32 0.79
CA CYS A 120 -8.89 8.56 1.03
C CYS A 120 -8.10 7.30 0.67
N ASN A 121 -7.11 7.43 -0.22
CA ASN A 121 -6.27 6.31 -0.67
C ASN A 121 -5.38 5.72 0.44
N ASP A 122 -5.17 6.46 1.52
CA ASP A 122 -4.29 6.05 2.61
C ASP A 122 -5.07 5.39 3.75
N CYS A 123 -6.15 6.02 4.24
CA CYS A 123 -6.90 5.55 5.41
C CYS A 123 -8.32 5.04 5.11
N ASN A 124 -8.76 5.07 3.85
CA ASN A 124 -10.11 4.70 3.42
C ASN A 124 -11.23 5.53 4.07
N LEU A 125 -10.93 6.74 4.55
CA LEU A 125 -11.95 7.68 5.00
C LEU A 125 -12.88 8.05 3.83
N ILE A 126 -14.18 7.79 4.00
CA ILE A 126 -15.24 8.06 3.02
C ILE A 126 -15.90 9.40 3.34
N THR A 127 -15.87 10.33 2.38
CA THR A 127 -16.48 11.66 2.54
C THR A 127 -17.26 12.11 1.31
N HIS A 128 -18.22 13.02 1.46
CA HIS A 128 -18.70 13.80 0.31
C HIS A 128 -17.58 14.73 -0.17
N GLU A 129 -17.63 15.12 -1.44
CA GLU A 129 -16.71 16.11 -2.00
C GLU A 129 -16.69 17.41 -1.17
N SER A 130 -17.86 17.92 -0.81
CA SER A 130 -18.01 19.10 0.06
C SER A 130 -17.60 18.89 1.52
N CYS A 131 -17.51 17.64 1.99
CA CYS A 131 -17.10 17.34 3.36
C CYS A 131 -15.59 17.14 3.50
N ALA A 132 -14.87 16.85 2.42
CA ALA A 132 -13.42 16.60 2.46
C ALA A 132 -12.62 17.80 2.99
N GLU A 133 -13.01 19.02 2.64
CA GLU A 133 -12.36 20.25 3.13
C GLU A 133 -12.57 20.47 4.64
N ARG A 134 -13.58 19.83 5.25
CA ARG A 134 -13.87 19.96 6.68
C ARG A 134 -13.21 18.88 7.53
N VAL A 135 -12.40 18.00 6.93
CA VAL A 135 -11.72 16.92 7.63
C VAL A 135 -10.57 17.50 8.45
N ILE A 136 -10.78 17.59 9.75
CA ILE A 136 -9.75 18.05 10.71
C ILE A 136 -8.93 16.90 11.31
N THR A 137 -9.39 15.66 11.14
CA THR A 137 -8.73 14.46 11.67
C THR A 137 -7.50 14.13 10.84
N GLU A 138 -6.41 13.77 11.50
CA GLU A 138 -5.20 13.30 10.82
C GLU A 138 -5.46 12.01 10.04
N CYS A 139 -4.73 11.83 8.94
CA CYS A 139 -4.83 10.60 8.15
C CYS A 139 -4.12 9.44 8.84
N GLU A 140 -4.90 8.56 9.48
CA GLU A 140 -4.44 7.37 10.19
C GLU A 140 -4.84 6.08 9.43
N PRO A 141 -3.94 5.48 8.64
CA PRO A 141 -4.23 4.21 7.98
C PRO A 141 -4.36 3.07 9.01
N GLN A 142 -5.27 2.12 8.78
CA GLN A 142 -5.45 0.93 9.63
C GLN A 142 -5.05 -0.32 8.84
N LEU A 143 -4.25 -1.21 9.45
CA LEU A 143 -3.76 -2.43 8.79
C LEU A 143 -4.89 -3.33 8.28
N SER A 144 -6.00 -3.41 9.01
CA SER A 144 -7.19 -4.18 8.64
C SER A 144 -7.87 -3.70 7.36
N HIS A 145 -7.69 -2.43 6.99
CA HIS A 145 -8.31 -1.83 5.81
C HIS A 145 -7.38 -1.85 4.58
N ILE A 146 -6.15 -2.34 4.73
CA ILE A 146 -5.18 -2.47 3.65
C ILE A 146 -5.41 -3.83 2.97
N PRO A 147 -5.94 -3.88 1.74
CA PRO A 147 -6.36 -5.13 1.10
C PRO A 147 -5.17 -6.05 0.79
N GLN A 148 -4.01 -5.47 0.47
CA GLN A 148 -2.78 -6.19 0.14
C GLN A 148 -1.57 -5.51 0.75
N VAL A 149 -0.58 -6.31 1.14
CA VAL A 149 0.66 -5.79 1.76
C VAL A 149 1.75 -5.65 0.70
N PHE A 150 1.81 -6.60 -0.23
CA PHE A 150 2.74 -6.56 -1.35
C PHE A 150 2.31 -5.49 -2.36
N GLY A 151 3.24 -4.59 -2.71
CA GLY A 151 2.97 -3.49 -3.64
C GLY A 151 2.30 -2.27 -3.00
N THR A 152 2.02 -2.30 -1.70
CA THR A 152 1.55 -1.13 -0.96
C THR A 152 2.72 -0.27 -0.51
N SER A 153 2.52 1.05 -0.45
CA SER A 153 3.55 1.99 0.02
C SER A 153 4.03 1.63 1.43
N LEU A 154 5.35 1.58 1.60
CA LEU A 154 5.98 1.30 2.89
C LEU A 154 5.51 2.31 3.97
N THR A 155 5.37 3.58 3.60
CA THR A 155 4.91 4.64 4.50
C THR A 155 3.53 4.36 5.06
N ILE A 156 2.61 3.86 4.23
CA ILE A 156 1.24 3.52 4.65
C ILE A 156 1.28 2.36 5.65
N LEU A 157 2.01 1.30 5.33
CA LEU A 157 2.11 0.10 6.18
C LEU A 157 2.75 0.39 7.54
N VAL A 158 3.82 1.19 7.57
CA VAL A 158 4.51 1.57 8.81
C VAL A 158 3.62 2.46 9.68
N LYS A 159 2.94 3.45 9.08
CA LYS A 159 1.99 4.29 9.81
C LYS A 159 0.85 3.46 10.40
N ALA A 160 0.31 2.53 9.61
CA ALA A 160 -0.77 1.66 10.05
C ALA A 160 -0.37 0.71 11.19
N ALA A 161 0.91 0.37 11.28
CA ALA A 161 1.50 -0.41 12.36
C ALA A 161 1.91 0.44 13.59
N GLY A 162 1.53 1.71 13.67
CA GLY A 162 1.87 2.60 14.79
C GLY A 162 3.16 3.42 14.59
N GLY A 163 3.69 3.51 13.37
CA GLY A 163 4.66 4.52 12.95
C GLY A 163 6.14 4.24 13.21
N PHE A 164 6.48 3.26 14.05
CA PHE A 164 7.87 2.99 14.45
C PHE A 164 8.36 1.57 14.19
N ARG A 165 7.48 0.67 13.73
CA ARG A 165 7.78 -0.74 13.50
C ARG A 165 7.90 -1.02 12.00
N PRO A 166 8.80 -1.92 11.56
CA PRO A 166 8.73 -2.48 10.23
C PRO A 166 7.37 -3.19 10.00
N PRO A 167 6.90 -3.31 8.75
CA PRO A 167 5.72 -4.11 8.43
C PRO A 167 5.88 -5.55 8.95
N PHE A 168 4.79 -6.14 9.48
CA PHE A 168 4.79 -7.47 10.12
C PHE A 168 5.46 -8.56 9.28
N LEU A 169 5.37 -8.47 7.96
CA LEU A 169 5.99 -9.40 7.03
C LEU A 169 7.52 -9.38 7.15
N ILE A 170 8.11 -8.19 7.20
CA ILE A 170 9.55 -8.02 7.34
C ILE A 170 10.00 -8.51 8.71
N GLU A 171 9.27 -8.13 9.76
CA GLU A 171 9.58 -8.55 11.13
C GLU A 171 9.57 -10.08 11.26
N LYS A 172 8.51 -10.75 10.79
CA LYS A 172 8.39 -12.21 10.85
C LYS A 172 9.42 -12.93 9.98
N CYS A 173 9.62 -12.49 8.73
CA CYS A 173 10.59 -13.13 7.84
C CYS A 173 12.02 -12.99 8.36
N VAL A 174 12.41 -11.80 8.82
CA VAL A 174 13.77 -11.56 9.33
C VAL A 174 13.97 -12.31 10.64
N ALA A 175 13.02 -12.27 11.57
CA ALA A 175 13.14 -13.02 12.82
C ALA A 175 13.31 -14.53 12.57
N GLU A 176 12.55 -15.11 11.63
CA GLU A 176 12.68 -16.53 11.31
C GLU A 176 14.01 -16.84 10.58
N ILE A 177 14.47 -15.94 9.70
CA ILE A 177 15.79 -16.06 9.04
C ILE A 177 16.93 -15.98 10.06
N GLU A 178 16.86 -15.06 11.02
CA GLU A 178 17.87 -14.94 12.07
C GLU A 178 17.86 -16.17 13.00
N LYS A 179 16.67 -16.69 13.30
CA LYS A 179 16.50 -17.86 14.17
C LYS A 179 17.15 -19.13 13.62
N ARG A 180 17.01 -19.42 12.31
CA ARG A 180 17.47 -20.71 11.73
C ARG A 180 18.27 -20.63 10.43
N GLY A 181 18.42 -19.44 9.85
CA GLY A 181 19.05 -19.24 8.54
C GLY A 181 20.51 -18.79 8.58
N LEU A 182 21.02 -18.29 9.71
CA LEU A 182 22.35 -17.65 9.76
C LEU A 182 23.53 -18.59 9.48
N HIS A 183 23.34 -19.90 9.67
CA HIS A 183 24.34 -20.92 9.35
C HIS A 183 24.14 -21.54 7.96
N ILE A 184 23.10 -21.14 7.23
CA ILE A 184 22.78 -21.66 5.91
C ILE A 184 23.63 -20.93 4.86
N GLU A 185 24.32 -21.70 4.01
CA GLU A 185 25.18 -21.13 2.99
C GLU A 185 24.39 -20.29 1.99
N GLY A 186 24.91 -19.11 1.64
CA GLY A 186 24.31 -18.27 0.61
C GLY A 186 22.98 -17.64 1.02
N ILE A 187 22.76 -17.37 2.30
CA ILE A 187 21.65 -16.56 2.79
C ILE A 187 21.53 -15.27 1.97
N TYR A 188 20.30 -14.92 1.56
CA TYR A 188 19.98 -13.86 0.59
C TYR A 188 20.60 -13.96 -0.83
N ARG A 189 21.72 -14.67 -1.03
CA ARG A 189 22.36 -14.90 -2.34
C ARG A 189 21.60 -15.96 -3.16
N VAL A 190 21.33 -17.12 -2.58
CA VAL A 190 20.60 -18.22 -3.22
C VAL A 190 19.10 -17.89 -3.26
N SER A 191 18.44 -18.25 -4.37
CA SER A 191 16.99 -18.08 -4.53
C SER A 191 16.26 -19.33 -4.09
N GLY A 192 15.24 -19.17 -3.26
CA GLY A 192 14.34 -20.28 -2.91
C GLY A 192 13.38 -20.66 -4.03
N SER A 193 12.59 -21.71 -3.78
CA SER A 193 11.56 -22.15 -4.72
C SER A 193 10.54 -21.04 -4.98
N ARG A 194 10.28 -20.76 -6.27
CA ARG A 194 9.29 -19.76 -6.68
C ARG A 194 7.88 -20.11 -6.19
N GLU A 195 7.53 -21.40 -6.22
CA GLU A 195 6.23 -21.88 -5.74
C GLU A 195 6.09 -21.68 -4.23
N GLN A 196 7.11 -22.03 -3.45
CA GLN A 196 7.11 -21.84 -1.99
C GLN A 196 7.11 -20.37 -1.61
N THR A 197 7.84 -19.53 -2.34
CA THR A 197 7.84 -18.07 -2.14
C THR A 197 6.44 -17.48 -2.38
N GLU A 198 5.76 -17.89 -3.45
CA GLU A 198 4.41 -17.43 -3.78
C GLU A 198 3.37 -17.96 -2.79
N ARG A 199 3.52 -19.20 -2.31
CA ARG A 199 2.68 -19.77 -1.25
C ARG A 199 2.85 -18.99 0.06
N LEU A 200 4.09 -18.69 0.46
CA LEU A 200 4.38 -17.92 1.67
C LEU A 200 3.84 -16.49 1.56
N LYS A 201 3.95 -15.87 0.38
CA LYS A 201 3.35 -14.57 0.09
C LYS A 201 1.85 -14.57 0.42
N ARG A 202 1.08 -15.50 -0.17
CA ARG A 202 -0.37 -15.60 0.02
C ARG A 202 -0.75 -15.95 1.45
N TYR A 203 0.07 -16.74 2.14
CA TYR A 203 -0.14 -17.06 3.54
C TYR A 203 -0.01 -15.83 4.45
N LEU A 204 1.02 -15.01 4.26
CA LEU A 204 1.18 -13.73 5.00
C LEU A 204 0.15 -12.66 4.58
N GLU A 205 -0.21 -12.67 3.29
CA GLU A 205 -1.53 -12.34 2.72
C GLU A 205 -2.74 -12.41 3.64
N GLN A 206 -2.93 -13.62 4.17
CA GLN A 206 -4.18 -14.04 4.75
C GLN A 206 -4.14 -13.98 6.27
N GLU A 207 -3.08 -14.53 6.87
CA GLU A 207 -2.92 -14.64 8.32
C GLU A 207 -2.34 -13.37 8.95
N ARG A 208 -1.72 -12.48 8.17
CA ARG A 208 -1.20 -11.19 8.67
C ARG A 208 -0.32 -11.37 9.92
N GLU A 209 -0.70 -10.76 11.05
CA GLU A 209 0.02 -10.79 12.32
C GLU A 209 -0.03 -12.16 13.01
N SER A 210 -1.05 -13.00 12.76
CA SER A 210 -1.15 -14.36 13.33
C SER A 210 -0.34 -15.41 12.57
N ALA A 211 0.29 -15.05 11.45
CA ALA A 211 1.04 -15.98 10.61
C ALA A 211 2.15 -16.71 11.39
N ASP A 212 2.17 -18.04 11.29
CA ASP A 212 3.19 -18.91 11.86
C ASP A 212 4.21 -19.31 10.79
N MET A 213 5.44 -18.84 10.96
CA MET A 213 6.52 -19.01 9.97
C MET A 213 7.15 -20.41 9.99
N SER A 214 6.93 -21.19 11.06
CA SER A 214 7.54 -22.51 11.22
C SER A 214 7.06 -23.53 10.17
N GLN A 215 5.90 -23.28 9.56
CA GLN A 215 5.30 -24.11 8.52
C GLN A 215 6.06 -24.09 7.19
N PHE A 216 7.02 -23.17 7.03
CA PHE A 216 7.77 -22.97 5.79
C PHE A 216 9.26 -23.33 5.98
N PRO A 217 9.68 -24.56 5.65
CA PRO A 217 11.05 -25.02 5.95
C PRO A 217 12.12 -24.38 5.06
N ASP A 218 11.78 -23.88 3.87
CA ASP A 218 12.76 -23.28 2.96
C ASP A 218 13.11 -21.82 3.34
N ILE A 219 14.28 -21.63 3.95
CA ILE A 219 14.83 -20.31 4.29
C ILE A 219 15.10 -19.46 3.05
N HIS A 220 15.53 -20.06 1.95
CA HIS A 220 15.81 -19.31 0.74
C HIS A 220 14.52 -18.74 0.14
N SER A 221 13.37 -19.38 0.35
CA SER A 221 12.06 -18.84 -0.02
C SER A 221 11.68 -17.63 0.83
N MET A 222 11.96 -17.64 2.14
CA MET A 222 11.78 -16.45 3.00
C MET A 222 12.68 -15.30 2.55
N CYS A 223 13.95 -15.58 2.24
CA CYS A 223 14.88 -14.59 1.69
C CYS A 223 14.37 -14.02 0.36
N SER A 224 13.92 -14.89 -0.55
CA SER A 224 13.30 -14.50 -1.82
C SER A 224 12.08 -13.62 -1.62
N LEU A 225 11.26 -13.90 -0.60
CA LEU A 225 10.08 -13.12 -0.29
C LEU A 225 10.41 -11.71 0.22
N VAL A 226 11.39 -11.58 1.13
CA VAL A 226 11.89 -10.28 1.60
C VAL A 226 12.43 -9.45 0.44
N LYS A 227 13.25 -10.06 -0.43
CA LYS A 227 13.75 -9.42 -1.66
C LYS A 227 12.61 -8.98 -2.57
N LEU A 228 11.61 -9.85 -2.77
CA LEU A 228 10.44 -9.55 -3.59
C LEU A 228 9.67 -8.34 -3.04
N TYR A 229 9.42 -8.30 -1.72
CA TYR A 229 8.72 -7.20 -1.07
C TYR A 229 9.36 -5.85 -1.38
N PHE A 230 10.66 -5.70 -1.11
CA PHE A 230 11.36 -4.44 -1.39
C PHE A 230 11.41 -4.07 -2.87
N ARG A 231 11.50 -5.08 -3.75
CA ARG A 231 11.56 -4.87 -5.21
C ARG A 231 10.26 -4.31 -5.78
N ILE A 232 9.11 -4.64 -5.19
CA ILE A 232 7.80 -4.24 -5.72
C ILE A 232 7.20 -3.05 -4.97
N LEU A 233 7.95 -2.42 -4.05
CA LEU A 233 7.48 -1.19 -3.41
C LEU A 233 7.22 -0.12 -4.49
N PRO A 234 6.12 0.66 -4.37
CA PRO A 234 5.84 1.76 -5.31
C PRO A 234 6.97 2.79 -5.38
N GLN A 235 7.63 3.02 -4.24
CA GLN A 235 8.85 3.82 -4.13
C GLN A 235 9.97 2.93 -3.61
N PRO A 236 11.17 2.95 -4.23
CA PRO A 236 12.30 2.17 -3.74
C PRO A 236 12.66 2.58 -2.32
N LEU A 237 13.13 1.61 -1.52
CA LEU A 237 13.50 1.83 -0.12
C LEU A 237 14.51 2.97 0.05
N ILE A 238 15.49 3.04 -0.85
CA ILE A 238 16.35 4.23 -1.00
C ILE A 238 15.64 5.16 -1.97
N THR A 239 14.98 6.19 -1.44
CA THR A 239 14.19 7.11 -2.24
C THR A 239 15.07 7.93 -3.19
N PRO A 240 14.54 8.39 -4.35
CA PRO A 240 15.29 9.23 -5.29
C PRO A 240 15.90 10.47 -4.63
N ASP A 241 15.20 11.05 -3.65
CA ASP A 241 15.61 12.26 -2.94
C ASP A 241 16.92 12.07 -2.14
N VAL A 242 17.16 10.87 -1.62
CA VAL A 242 18.36 10.54 -0.84
C VAL A 242 19.41 9.78 -1.65
N PHE A 243 19.06 9.29 -2.84
CA PHE A 243 19.91 8.42 -3.64
C PHE A 243 21.28 9.05 -3.97
N GLN A 244 21.31 10.32 -4.37
CA GLN A 244 22.58 11.00 -4.67
C GLN A 244 23.47 11.15 -3.43
N ARG A 245 22.87 11.45 -2.26
CA ARG A 245 23.61 11.54 -0.99
C ARG A 245 24.17 10.16 -0.61
N PHE A 246 23.38 9.10 -0.80
CA PHE A 246 23.80 7.72 -0.58
C PHE A 246 25.00 7.33 -1.47
N LEU A 247 24.96 7.62 -2.76
CA LEU A 247 26.07 7.34 -3.69
C LEU A 247 27.34 8.11 -3.32
N ASN A 248 27.21 9.38 -2.94
CA ASN A 248 28.35 10.21 -2.58
C ASN A 248 29.03 9.72 -1.29
N ALA A 249 28.26 9.24 -0.30
CA ALA A 249 28.81 8.61 0.89
C ALA A 249 29.64 7.35 0.54
N GLY A 250 29.16 6.52 -0.39
CA GLY A 250 29.89 5.35 -0.88
C GLY A 250 31.21 5.68 -1.60
N LYS A 251 31.28 6.82 -2.32
CA LYS A 251 32.53 7.30 -2.95
C LYS A 251 33.55 7.77 -1.92
N GLY A 252 33.09 8.32 -0.79
CA GLY A 252 33.95 8.73 0.34
C GLY A 252 34.80 7.58 0.90
N TYR A 253 34.28 6.35 0.86
CA TYR A 253 35.02 5.16 1.29
C TYR A 253 36.31 4.94 0.49
N LYS A 254 36.35 5.26 -0.82
CA LYS A 254 37.59 5.16 -1.60
C LYS A 254 38.65 6.15 -1.13
N ARG A 255 38.27 7.38 -0.76
CA ARG A 255 39.19 8.38 -0.21
C ARG A 255 39.69 8.01 1.18
N ILE A 256 38.81 7.49 2.04
CA ILE A 256 39.18 7.03 3.39
C ILE A 256 40.08 5.80 3.32
N LYS A 257 39.76 4.82 2.46
CA LYS A 257 40.60 3.63 2.24
C LYS A 257 42.00 4.00 1.72
N LEU A 258 42.09 4.92 0.76
CA LEU A 258 43.39 5.43 0.26
C LEU A 258 44.18 6.18 1.36
N TYR A 259 43.49 6.99 2.17
CA TYR A 259 44.12 7.70 3.29
C TYR A 259 44.63 6.76 4.40
N LEU A 260 43.87 5.70 4.71
CA LEU A 260 44.28 4.68 5.69
C LEU A 260 45.44 3.83 5.17
N GLN A 261 45.45 3.52 3.87
CA GLN A 261 46.55 2.80 3.21
C GLN A 261 47.82 3.66 3.11
N SER A 262 47.71 4.98 2.95
CA SER A 262 48.86 5.90 2.92
C SER A 262 49.40 6.25 4.32
N LYS A 263 48.80 5.71 5.39
CA LYS A 263 49.18 5.94 6.79
C LYS A 263 49.67 4.67 7.52
N GLN A 264 49.73 3.52 6.84
CA GLN A 264 50.39 2.33 7.41
C GLN A 264 51.92 2.53 7.35
N PRO A 265 52.64 2.35 8.48
CA PRO A 265 54.10 2.52 8.54
C PRO A 265 54.85 1.41 7.78
#